data_AF-A0A4Q0P2A7-F1
#
_entry.id   AF-A0A4Q0P2A7-F1
#
_cell.length_a   1.000
_cell.length_b   1.000
_cell.length_c   1.000
_cell.angle_alpha   90.00
_cell.angle_beta   90.00
_cell.angle_gamma   90.00
#
_symmetry.space_group_name_H-M   'P 1'
#
loop_
_entity.id
_entity.type
_entity.pdbx_description
1 polymer ?
#
loop_
_entity_poly.entity_id
_entity_poly.type
_entity_poly.pdbx_seq_one_letter_code
_entity_poly.pdbx_strand_id
1 'polypeptide(L)'
;MKKILLTLLFSALICSCSSSKVGNDSTKYFDENNVEISKSKFNRVRSTNKLLDIPGDSANHKKLTLREKQGKITNRDLLESLLEKETNQEIDSTKPIVIIYYPGKDPCNSSGSIPQESRKVWFKQLNDGINQIAQTNPIYVYKDNNGLEQYDGGLTWHKDPEGTVERLFFEYHYPCSSFVVISKDGNYISYFGEFGKEYVWEATQRMNK
;
A
#
# COMPACT_ATOMS: atom_id res chain seq x y z
N MET A 1 29.51 69.32 -17.13
CA MET A 1 28.99 68.23 -18.00
C MET A 1 29.73 66.93 -17.69
N LYS A 2 28.98 65.83 -17.49
CA LYS A 2 29.40 64.41 -17.38
C LYS A 2 30.10 63.99 -16.06
N LYS A 3 29.38 63.36 -15.11
CA LYS A 3 29.01 61.92 -14.93
C LYS A 3 30.19 61.13 -14.30
N ILE A 4 30.18 60.77 -13.01
CA ILE A 4 29.38 59.78 -12.21
C ILE A 4 29.57 58.31 -12.64
N LEU A 5 29.94 57.50 -11.62
CA LEU A 5 29.80 56.04 -11.43
C LEU A 5 30.64 55.12 -12.33
N LEU A 6 30.98 53.88 -11.96
CA LEU A 6 31.16 53.13 -10.70
C LEU A 6 31.51 51.72 -11.20
N THR A 7 32.55 51.18 -10.61
CA THR A 7 32.94 49.78 -10.41
C THR A 7 31.97 48.65 -10.81
N LEU A 8 32.60 47.56 -11.30
CA LEU A 8 32.29 46.12 -11.13
C LEU A 8 31.89 45.30 -12.38
N LEU A 9 32.94 44.63 -12.87
CA LEU A 9 33.04 43.27 -13.41
C LEU A 9 31.92 42.26 -13.08
N PHE A 10 31.80 41.29 -14.00
CA PHE A 10 31.10 40.00 -13.93
C PHE A 10 29.58 40.00 -14.13
N SER A 11 29.14 39.91 -15.40
CA SER A 11 27.92 39.17 -15.76
C SER A 11 27.76 39.09 -17.28
N ALA A 12 28.16 37.97 -17.89
CA ALA A 12 27.53 37.39 -19.09
C ALA A 12 28.24 36.10 -19.50
N LEU A 13 28.12 35.05 -18.69
CA LEU A 13 28.20 33.68 -19.18
C LEU A 13 27.03 32.90 -18.60
N ILE A 14 25.81 33.36 -18.90
CA ILE A 14 24.64 32.49 -18.75
C ILE A 14 24.67 31.59 -19.97
N CYS A 15 25.31 30.44 -19.77
CA CYS A 15 25.14 29.24 -20.58
C CYS A 15 23.70 29.16 -21.05
N SER A 16 23.53 29.17 -22.37
CA SER A 16 22.30 28.74 -23.03
C SER A 16 22.07 27.27 -22.69
N CYS A 17 21.45 26.99 -21.55
CA CYS A 17 20.77 25.73 -21.31
C CYS A 17 19.44 25.79 -22.04
N SER A 18 19.52 25.63 -23.36
CA SER A 18 18.41 25.25 -24.22
C SER A 18 17.85 23.95 -23.65
N SER A 19 16.81 24.04 -22.81
CA SER A 19 16.05 22.86 -22.41
C SER A 19 15.20 22.45 -23.59
N SER A 20 15.80 21.77 -24.56
CA SER A 20 15.09 20.95 -25.53
C SER A 20 14.41 19.82 -24.76
N LYS A 21 13.21 20.08 -24.21
CA LYS A 21 12.26 19.02 -23.84
C LYS A 21 11.60 18.49 -25.10
N VAL A 22 12.39 17.80 -25.92
CA VAL A 22 11.91 16.78 -26.85
C VAL A 22 12.61 15.50 -26.41
N GLY A 23 12.09 14.92 -25.33
CA GLY A 23 12.39 13.56 -24.90
C GLY A 23 11.08 12.80 -24.98
N ASN A 24 10.94 12.00 -26.02
CA ASN A 24 9.86 11.05 -26.19
C ASN A 24 10.02 9.94 -25.12
N ASP A 25 9.71 10.24 -23.87
CA ASP A 25 9.77 9.26 -22.78
C ASP A 25 8.49 8.42 -22.80
N SER A 26 8.38 7.59 -23.85
CA SER A 26 7.27 6.66 -23.97
C SER A 26 7.37 5.67 -22.82
N THR A 27 6.49 5.81 -21.83
CA THR A 27 6.37 4.85 -20.73
C THR A 27 6.35 3.42 -21.30
N LYS A 28 7.25 2.57 -20.81
CA LYS A 28 7.27 1.15 -21.16
C LYS A 28 6.39 0.37 -20.21
N TYR A 29 5.71 -0.63 -20.73
CA TYR A 29 4.75 -1.44 -20.00
C TYR A 29 5.21 -2.88 -20.02
N PHE A 30 5.24 -3.54 -18.88
CA PHE A 30 5.68 -4.92 -18.73
C PHE A 30 4.56 -5.76 -18.13
N ASP A 31 4.48 -7.01 -18.55
CA ASP A 31 3.65 -8.01 -17.87
C ASP A 31 4.32 -8.55 -16.59
N GLU A 32 3.65 -9.48 -15.92
CA GLU A 32 4.11 -10.09 -14.67
C GLU A 32 5.43 -10.86 -14.80
N ASN A 33 5.79 -11.28 -16.01
CA ASN A 33 7.01 -12.02 -16.33
C ASN A 33 8.15 -11.09 -16.82
N ASN A 34 7.99 -9.77 -16.69
CA ASN A 34 8.91 -8.76 -17.20
C ASN A 34 9.03 -8.72 -18.74
N VAL A 35 8.02 -9.20 -19.47
CA VAL A 35 7.99 -9.07 -20.93
C VAL A 35 7.34 -7.74 -21.29
N GLU A 36 8.00 -6.95 -22.14
CA GLU A 36 7.46 -5.68 -22.62
C GLU A 36 6.19 -5.93 -23.47
N ILE A 37 5.13 -5.17 -23.19
CA ILE A 37 3.82 -5.24 -23.84
C ILE A 37 3.34 -3.85 -24.24
N SER A 38 2.37 -3.78 -25.15
CA SER A 38 1.75 -2.50 -25.51
C SER A 38 0.93 -1.91 -24.36
N LYS A 39 0.82 -0.58 -24.30
CA LYS A 39 -0.08 0.14 -23.38
C LYS A 39 -1.52 -0.37 -23.46
N SER A 40 -2.02 -0.70 -24.66
CA SER A 40 -3.37 -1.22 -24.85
C SER A 40 -3.55 -2.61 -24.23
N LYS A 41 -2.56 -3.51 -24.39
CA LYS A 41 -2.57 -4.83 -23.73
C LYS A 41 -2.50 -4.66 -22.21
N PHE A 42 -1.63 -3.79 -21.71
CA PHE A 42 -1.50 -3.50 -20.29
C PHE A 42 -2.82 -3.02 -19.68
N ASN A 43 -3.45 -2.00 -20.28
CA ASN A 43 -4.72 -1.45 -19.81
C ASN A 43 -5.84 -2.49 -19.82
N ARG A 44 -5.91 -3.34 -20.86
CA ARG A 44 -6.89 -4.43 -20.95
C ARG A 44 -6.70 -5.47 -19.85
N VAL A 45 -5.46 -5.79 -19.48
CA VAL A 45 -5.20 -6.72 -18.38
C VAL A 45 -5.55 -6.06 -17.04
N ARG A 46 -5.15 -4.81 -16.83
CA ARG A 46 -5.49 -4.04 -15.63
C ARG A 46 -6.99 -3.91 -15.40
N SER A 47 -7.79 -3.73 -16.45
CA SER A 47 -9.25 -3.63 -16.31
C SER A 47 -9.92 -4.92 -15.83
N THR A 48 -9.23 -6.07 -15.85
CA THR A 48 -9.76 -7.32 -15.29
C THR A 48 -9.63 -7.41 -13.76
N ASN A 49 -8.88 -6.50 -13.14
CA ASN A 49 -8.49 -6.53 -11.73
C ASN A 49 -7.76 -7.80 -11.25
N LYS A 50 -7.36 -8.71 -12.15
CA LYS A 50 -6.56 -9.90 -11.81
C LYS A 50 -5.12 -9.56 -11.44
N LEU A 51 -4.57 -8.52 -12.08
CA LEU A 51 -3.21 -8.03 -11.87
C LEU A 51 -3.26 -6.55 -11.51
N LEU A 52 -2.31 -6.10 -10.69
CA LEU A 52 -2.13 -4.72 -10.26
C LEU A 52 -0.94 -4.10 -10.99
N ASP A 53 -0.94 -2.78 -11.17
CA ASP A 53 0.23 -2.06 -11.70
C ASP A 53 1.12 -1.56 -10.58
N ILE A 54 2.43 -1.75 -10.75
CA ILE A 54 3.50 -1.26 -9.87
C ILE A 54 4.53 -0.49 -10.69
N PRO A 55 5.37 0.34 -10.04
CA PRO A 55 6.59 0.86 -10.68
C PRO A 55 7.44 -0.30 -11.23
N GLY A 56 8.08 -0.10 -12.38
CA GLY A 56 9.11 -1.02 -12.88
C GLY A 56 10.53 -0.57 -12.50
N ASP A 57 11.53 -1.21 -13.10
CA ASP A 57 12.96 -0.99 -12.80
C ASP A 57 13.51 0.41 -13.18
N SER A 58 12.71 1.24 -13.85
CA SER A 58 13.10 2.58 -14.29
C SER A 58 11.94 3.55 -14.13
N ALA A 59 12.24 4.84 -14.01
CA ALA A 59 11.25 5.90 -13.74
C ALA A 59 10.07 5.92 -14.73
N ASN A 60 10.30 5.48 -15.98
CA ASN A 60 9.29 5.42 -17.03
C ASN A 60 8.78 4.00 -17.31
N HIS A 61 8.93 3.07 -16.37
CA HIS A 61 8.42 1.71 -16.49
C HIS A 61 7.20 1.49 -15.59
N LYS A 62 6.22 0.77 -16.13
CA LYS A 62 5.11 0.19 -15.36
C LYS A 62 5.09 -1.31 -15.56
N LYS A 63 4.86 -2.06 -14.50
CA LYS A 63 4.81 -3.51 -14.53
C LYS A 63 3.51 -4.04 -13.93
N LEU A 64 2.99 -5.13 -14.48
CA LEU A 64 1.89 -5.88 -13.88
C LEU A 64 2.43 -6.83 -12.80
N THR A 65 1.69 -6.99 -11.71
CA THR A 65 2.02 -7.95 -10.66
C THR A 65 0.76 -8.66 -10.15
N LEU A 66 0.95 -9.86 -9.60
CA LEU A 66 -0.11 -10.57 -8.89
C LEU A 66 -0.54 -9.75 -7.68
N ARG A 67 -1.82 -9.84 -7.34
CA ARG A 67 -2.37 -9.17 -6.16
C ARG A 67 -2.11 -9.92 -4.87
N GLU A 68 -1.77 -11.21 -4.94
CA GLU A 68 -1.47 -12.04 -3.77
C GLU A 68 0.01 -12.41 -3.75
N LYS A 69 0.63 -12.36 -2.56
CA LYS A 69 1.96 -12.90 -2.29
C LYS A 69 1.90 -13.77 -1.05
N GLN A 70 2.56 -14.92 -1.12
CA GLN A 70 2.73 -15.82 0.02
C GLN A 70 4.19 -15.85 0.43
N GLY A 71 4.45 -16.04 1.71
CA GLY A 71 5.80 -16.15 2.22
C GLY A 71 5.83 -16.63 3.67
N LYS A 72 7.00 -16.49 4.29
CA LYS A 72 7.20 -16.82 5.71
C LYS A 72 8.11 -15.77 6.35
N ILE A 73 7.69 -15.24 7.49
CA ILE A 73 8.54 -14.42 8.35
C ILE A 73 9.27 -15.31 9.35
N THR A 74 10.50 -14.94 9.70
CA THR A 74 11.33 -15.71 10.64
C THR A 74 11.19 -15.25 12.09
N ASN A 75 10.71 -14.02 12.32
CA ASN A 75 10.64 -13.42 13.65
C ASN A 75 9.24 -12.87 13.92
N ARG A 76 8.26 -13.78 14.06
CA ARG A 76 6.86 -13.46 14.36
C ARG A 76 6.71 -12.82 15.73
N ASP A 77 7.42 -13.33 16.73
CA ASP A 77 7.36 -12.85 18.12
C ASP A 77 7.77 -11.37 18.25
N LEU A 78 8.75 -10.92 17.47
CA LEU A 78 9.12 -9.51 17.41
C LEU A 78 8.00 -8.65 16.79
N LEU A 79 7.37 -9.12 15.72
CA LEU A 79 6.24 -8.42 15.12
C LEU A 79 5.06 -8.34 16.10
N GLU A 80 4.76 -9.42 16.81
CA GLU A 80 3.75 -9.43 17.88
C GLU A 80 4.07 -8.38 18.94
N SER A 81 5.27 -8.42 19.52
CA SER A 81 5.70 -7.49 20.56
C SER A 81 5.56 -6.02 20.13
N LEU A 82 5.87 -5.71 18.87
CA LEU A 82 5.72 -4.36 18.30
C LEU A 82 4.25 -3.96 18.18
N LEU A 83 3.39 -4.87 17.71
CA LEU A 83 1.96 -4.64 17.56
C LEU A 83 1.26 -4.54 18.91
N GLU A 84 1.58 -5.38 19.88
CA GLU A 84 1.02 -5.35 21.23
C GLU A 84 1.36 -4.04 21.93
N LYS A 85 2.59 -3.55 21.78
CA LYS A 85 3.02 -2.26 22.32
C LYS A 85 2.25 -1.10 21.69
N GLU A 86 2.05 -1.11 20.38
CA GLU A 86 1.33 -0.04 19.66
C GLU A 86 -0.18 -0.08 19.91
N THR A 87 -0.76 -1.27 20.07
CA THR A 87 -2.20 -1.46 20.29
C THR A 87 -2.59 -1.43 21.76
N ASN A 88 -1.63 -1.62 22.67
CA ASN A 88 -1.85 -1.88 24.09
C ASN A 88 -2.81 -3.06 24.33
N GLN A 89 -2.66 -4.12 23.52
CA GLN A 89 -3.47 -5.34 23.55
C GLN A 89 -2.57 -6.56 23.36
N GLU A 90 -2.82 -7.62 24.11
CA GLU A 90 -2.13 -8.91 23.95
C GLU A 90 -2.63 -9.64 22.70
N ILE A 91 -1.71 -10.24 21.95
CA ILE A 91 -1.98 -11.05 20.78
C ILE A 91 -1.86 -12.52 21.18
N ASP A 92 -2.94 -13.28 20.96
CA ASP A 92 -2.94 -14.73 21.14
C ASP A 92 -2.04 -15.38 20.07
N SER A 93 -0.82 -15.74 20.47
CA SER A 93 0.21 -16.30 19.59
C SER A 93 -0.16 -17.65 18.96
N THR A 94 -1.23 -18.30 19.44
CA THR A 94 -1.75 -19.53 18.84
C THR A 94 -2.66 -19.28 17.63
N LYS A 95 -3.09 -18.03 17.42
CA LYS A 95 -4.02 -17.62 16.38
C LYS A 95 -3.31 -16.87 15.25
N PRO A 96 -3.93 -16.80 14.06
CA PRO A 96 -3.43 -15.94 13.01
C PRO A 96 -3.57 -14.46 13.39
N ILE A 97 -2.60 -13.65 12.97
CA ILE A 97 -2.65 -12.19 13.02
C ILE A 97 -3.24 -11.70 11.70
N VAL A 98 -4.29 -10.88 11.75
CA VAL A 98 -4.88 -10.23 10.57
C VAL A 98 -4.58 -8.75 10.63
N ILE A 99 -3.90 -8.21 9.63
CA ILE A 99 -3.55 -6.79 9.55
C ILE A 99 -4.22 -6.18 8.32
N ILE A 100 -5.02 -5.15 8.53
CA ILE A 100 -5.54 -4.28 7.47
C ILE A 100 -4.64 -3.06 7.39
N TYR A 101 -4.02 -2.84 6.23
CA TYR A 101 -2.96 -1.85 6.06
C TYR A 101 -3.40 -0.69 5.17
N TYR A 102 -3.28 0.53 5.70
CA TYR A 102 -3.52 1.78 5.00
C TYR A 102 -2.19 2.48 4.66
N PRO A 103 -1.80 2.56 3.38
CA PRO A 103 -0.52 3.15 2.99
C PRO A 103 -0.54 4.68 2.99
N GLY A 104 -1.72 5.31 3.09
CA GLY A 104 -1.91 6.75 3.01
C GLY A 104 -2.90 7.15 1.91
N LYS A 105 -3.19 8.45 1.85
CA LYS A 105 -4.09 9.02 0.85
C LYS A 105 -3.53 8.90 -0.56
N ASP A 106 -4.36 8.41 -1.47
CA ASP A 106 -4.04 8.24 -2.89
C ASP A 106 -5.28 8.41 -3.78
N PRO A 107 -5.15 8.46 -5.12
CA PRO A 107 -6.30 8.65 -5.99
C PRO A 107 -7.43 7.63 -5.83
N CYS A 108 -7.14 6.41 -5.37
CA CYS A 108 -8.13 5.35 -5.18
C CYS A 108 -9.03 5.63 -3.97
N ASN A 109 -8.45 6.13 -2.87
CA ASN A 109 -9.18 6.39 -1.62
C ASN A 109 -9.54 7.87 -1.39
N SER A 110 -9.32 8.75 -2.39
CA SER A 110 -9.51 10.21 -2.25
C SER A 110 -10.89 10.75 -2.65
N SER A 111 -11.72 9.98 -3.36
CA SER A 111 -12.96 10.50 -3.97
C SER A 111 -14.19 9.61 -3.75
N GLY A 112 -14.24 8.89 -2.63
CA GLY A 112 -15.37 8.02 -2.30
C GLY A 112 -16.62 8.79 -1.86
N SER A 113 -17.79 8.44 -2.41
CA SER A 113 -19.10 8.94 -1.98
C SER A 113 -19.85 7.92 -1.11
N ILE A 114 -19.17 6.87 -0.63
CA ILE A 114 -19.80 5.83 0.19
C ILE A 114 -20.20 6.46 1.54
N PRO A 115 -21.47 6.33 1.96
CA PRO A 115 -21.91 6.82 3.26
C PRO A 115 -21.11 6.19 4.41
N GLN A 116 -20.81 6.98 5.44
CA GLN A 116 -20.07 6.52 6.62
C GLN A 116 -20.70 5.28 7.26
N GLU A 117 -22.03 5.20 7.32
CA GLU A 117 -22.75 4.04 7.87
C GLU A 117 -22.54 2.77 7.03
N SER A 118 -22.58 2.87 5.70
CA SER A 118 -22.29 1.74 4.82
C SER A 118 -20.86 1.21 5.02
N ARG A 119 -19.91 2.12 5.24
CA ARG A 119 -18.53 1.77 5.58
C ARG A 119 -18.41 1.07 6.93
N LYS A 120 -19.06 1.60 7.98
CA LYS A 120 -19.12 0.95 9.31
C LYS A 120 -19.69 -0.46 9.22
N VAL A 121 -20.79 -0.65 8.49
CA VAL A 121 -21.39 -1.97 8.26
C VAL A 121 -20.41 -2.90 7.55
N TRP A 122 -19.70 -2.41 6.53
CA TRP A 122 -18.71 -3.21 5.81
C TRP A 122 -17.60 -3.71 6.75
N PHE A 123 -16.98 -2.83 7.53
CA PHE A 123 -15.91 -3.23 8.45
C PHE A 123 -16.42 -4.08 9.62
N LYS A 124 -17.64 -3.84 10.10
CA LYS A 124 -18.25 -4.71 11.10
C LYS A 124 -18.37 -6.14 10.58
N GLN A 125 -18.90 -6.32 9.37
CA GLN A 125 -19.00 -7.64 8.75
C GLN A 125 -17.63 -8.28 8.56
N LEU A 126 -16.63 -7.51 8.13
CA LEU A 126 -15.26 -7.99 7.98
C LEU A 126 -14.75 -8.58 9.30
N ASN A 127 -14.86 -7.80 10.39
CA ASN A 127 -14.42 -8.17 11.73
C ASN A 127 -15.17 -9.39 12.25
N ASP A 128 -16.50 -9.39 12.16
CA ASP A 128 -17.35 -10.51 12.59
C ASP A 128 -16.95 -11.81 11.89
N GLY A 129 -16.69 -11.76 10.57
CA GLY A 129 -16.27 -12.93 9.80
C GLY A 129 -14.88 -13.45 10.17
N ILE A 130 -13.91 -12.55 10.42
CA ILE A 130 -12.58 -12.94 10.92
C ILE A 130 -12.70 -13.61 12.30
N ASN A 131 -13.52 -13.04 13.19
CA ASN A 131 -13.76 -13.58 14.52
C ASN A 131 -14.44 -14.95 14.47
N GLN A 132 -15.41 -15.14 13.58
CA GLN A 132 -16.06 -16.44 13.38
C GLN A 132 -15.08 -17.51 12.88
N ILE A 133 -14.13 -17.15 12.02
CA ILE A 133 -13.19 -18.11 11.41
C ILE A 133 -12.07 -18.50 12.37
N ALA A 134 -11.51 -17.53 13.09
CA ALA A 134 -10.25 -17.71 13.83
C ALA A 134 -10.27 -17.17 15.27
N GLN A 135 -11.41 -16.70 15.76
CA GLN A 135 -11.56 -16.15 17.12
C GLN A 135 -10.52 -15.05 17.44
N THR A 136 -10.22 -14.24 16.43
CA THR A 136 -9.29 -13.10 16.48
C THR A 136 -9.96 -11.87 15.86
N ASN A 137 -9.36 -10.69 16.02
CA ASN A 137 -9.82 -9.44 15.41
C ASN A 137 -8.71 -8.86 14.53
N PRO A 138 -9.05 -8.14 13.45
CA PRO A 138 -8.05 -7.47 12.65
C PRO A 138 -7.44 -6.27 13.39
N ILE A 139 -6.14 -6.07 13.18
CA ILE A 139 -5.40 -4.88 13.59
C ILE A 139 -5.34 -3.94 12.40
N TYR A 140 -5.85 -2.72 12.58
CA TYR A 140 -5.85 -1.70 11.53
C TYR A 140 -4.61 -0.84 11.67
N VAL A 141 -3.70 -0.93 10.69
CA VAL A 141 -2.38 -0.29 10.71
C VAL A 141 -2.26 0.72 9.58
N TYR A 142 -1.67 1.89 9.84
CA TYR A 142 -1.44 2.92 8.84
C TYR A 142 0.00 3.40 8.76
N LYS A 143 0.44 3.70 7.53
CA LYS A 143 1.68 4.44 7.29
C LYS A 143 1.51 5.93 7.44
N ASP A 144 0.49 6.50 6.80
CA ASP A 144 0.14 7.92 6.86
C ASP A 144 -1.35 8.01 7.24
N ASN A 145 -1.69 8.88 8.20
CA ASN A 145 -3.06 9.04 8.68
C ASN A 145 -3.90 9.99 7.82
N ASN A 146 -3.29 10.69 6.86
CA ASN A 146 -4.02 11.52 5.91
C ASN A 146 -5.10 10.70 5.21
N GLY A 147 -6.36 11.14 5.25
CA GLY A 147 -7.48 10.42 4.64
C GLY A 147 -8.16 9.42 5.58
N LEU A 148 -7.71 9.25 6.83
CA LEU A 148 -8.34 8.35 7.79
C LEU A 148 -9.58 8.93 8.49
N GLU A 149 -9.79 10.26 8.44
CA GLU A 149 -10.96 10.95 9.00
C GLU A 149 -12.29 10.36 8.52
N GLN A 150 -12.27 9.76 7.34
CA GLN A 150 -13.43 9.12 6.74
C GLN A 150 -13.84 7.81 7.48
N TYR A 151 -12.96 7.23 8.30
CA TYR A 151 -13.20 6.03 9.11
C TYR A 151 -13.52 6.34 10.58
N ASP A 152 -13.63 7.62 10.95
CA ASP A 152 -13.88 8.05 12.33
C ASP A 152 -15.15 7.40 12.91
N GLY A 153 -15.07 7.04 14.20
CA GLY A 153 -16.20 6.48 14.96
C GLY A 153 -16.57 5.03 14.61
N GLY A 154 -15.72 4.30 13.87
CA GLY A 154 -15.96 2.89 13.54
C GLY A 154 -14.74 1.98 13.62
N LEU A 155 -13.52 2.53 13.59
CA LEU A 155 -12.27 1.77 13.60
C LEU A 155 -11.20 2.50 14.43
N THR A 156 -10.38 1.74 15.15
CA THR A 156 -9.16 2.26 15.79
C THR A 156 -7.97 1.94 14.89
N TRP A 157 -7.38 2.98 14.32
CA TRP A 157 -6.18 2.87 13.47
C TRP A 157 -4.92 3.12 14.28
N HIS A 158 -3.92 2.26 14.08
CA HIS A 158 -2.64 2.27 14.78
C HIS A 158 -1.51 2.61 13.82
N LYS A 159 -0.52 3.40 14.27
CA LYS A 159 0.62 3.76 13.41
C LYS A 159 1.43 2.50 13.13
N ASP A 160 1.93 2.33 11.92
CA ASP A 160 2.85 1.22 11.60
C ASP A 160 4.11 1.31 12.48
N PRO A 161 4.30 0.37 13.44
CA PRO A 161 5.35 0.48 14.43
C PRO A 161 6.70 0.37 13.74
N GLU A 162 7.42 1.50 13.73
CA GLU A 162 8.71 1.65 13.07
C GLU A 162 8.67 1.37 11.56
N GLY A 163 7.51 1.37 10.91
CA GLY A 163 7.35 1.00 9.49
C GLY A 163 7.56 -0.49 9.21
N THR A 164 7.36 -1.34 10.21
CA THR A 164 7.68 -2.77 10.15
C THR A 164 6.71 -3.54 9.27
N VAL A 165 5.41 -3.24 9.34
CA VAL A 165 4.39 -3.90 8.53
C VAL A 165 4.62 -3.61 7.05
N GLU A 166 4.89 -2.35 6.70
CA GLU A 166 5.23 -1.96 5.33
C GLU A 166 6.43 -2.75 4.79
N ARG A 167 7.56 -2.73 5.49
CA ARG A 167 8.80 -3.38 5.02
C ARG A 167 8.64 -4.89 4.84
N LEU A 168 7.88 -5.54 5.71
CA LEU A 168 7.72 -7.00 5.66
C LEU A 168 6.79 -7.45 4.53
N PHE A 169 5.73 -6.68 4.26
CA PHE A 169 4.60 -7.18 3.48
C PHE A 169 4.26 -6.34 2.25
N PHE A 170 4.65 -5.05 2.22
CA PHE A 170 4.19 -4.09 1.22
C PHE A 170 5.35 -3.27 0.63
N GLU A 171 6.02 -3.85 -0.37
CA GLU A 171 7.19 -3.25 -1.04
C GLU A 171 6.91 -1.92 -1.76
N TYR A 172 5.66 -1.72 -2.21
CA TYR A 172 5.24 -0.52 -2.94
C TYR A 172 4.02 0.11 -2.28
N HIS A 173 3.76 1.38 -2.61
CA HIS A 173 2.48 2.01 -2.32
C HIS A 173 1.39 1.40 -3.20
N TYR A 174 0.65 0.43 -2.65
CA TYR A 174 -0.48 -0.18 -3.33
C TYR A 174 -1.76 0.65 -3.12
N PRO A 175 -2.57 0.91 -4.16
CA PRO A 175 -3.68 1.84 -4.08
C PRO A 175 -4.79 1.38 -3.12
N CYS A 176 -5.46 2.35 -2.50
CA CYS A 176 -6.51 2.15 -1.50
C CYS A 176 -6.00 1.57 -0.17
N SER A 177 -6.11 0.26 0.04
CA SER A 177 -5.69 -0.44 1.26
C SER A 177 -5.25 -1.84 0.87
N SER A 178 -4.40 -2.46 1.68
CA SER A 178 -3.91 -3.82 1.49
C SER A 178 -4.17 -4.63 2.77
N PHE A 179 -3.94 -5.94 2.75
CA PHE A 179 -3.97 -6.73 3.98
C PHE A 179 -2.89 -7.80 3.99
N VAL A 180 -2.58 -8.29 5.18
CA VAL A 180 -1.81 -9.51 5.37
C VAL A 180 -2.43 -10.35 6.49
N VAL A 181 -2.44 -11.66 6.28
CA VAL A 181 -2.77 -12.64 7.32
C VAL A 181 -1.55 -13.52 7.59
N ILE A 182 -1.18 -13.67 8.85
CA ILE A 182 0.03 -14.36 9.29
C ILE A 182 -0.38 -15.48 10.22
N SER A 183 -0.07 -16.73 9.86
CA SER A 183 -0.29 -17.92 10.69
C SER A 183 0.60 -17.92 11.96
N LYS A 184 0.28 -18.79 12.93
CA LYS A 184 1.09 -18.99 14.15
C LYS A 184 2.55 -19.36 13.87
N ASP A 185 2.81 -20.04 12.74
CA ASP A 185 4.16 -20.48 12.34
C ASP A 185 4.90 -19.43 11.48
N GLY A 186 4.31 -18.24 11.30
CA GLY A 186 4.88 -17.14 10.53
C GLY A 186 4.70 -17.24 9.00
N ASN A 187 4.01 -18.27 8.47
CA ASN A 187 3.59 -18.24 7.06
C ASN A 187 2.54 -17.15 6.88
N TYR A 188 2.56 -16.45 5.74
CA TYR A 188 1.63 -15.35 5.49
C TYR A 188 1.06 -15.34 4.08
N ILE A 189 -0.09 -14.67 3.94
CA ILE A 189 -0.72 -14.27 2.68
C ILE A 189 -0.91 -12.75 2.73
N SER A 190 -0.27 -12.02 1.83
CA SER A 190 -0.49 -10.59 1.60
C SER A 190 -1.33 -10.37 0.35
N TYR A 191 -2.24 -9.41 0.39
CA TYR A 191 -3.01 -8.97 -0.76
C TYR A 191 -2.83 -7.47 -1.00
N PHE A 192 -2.58 -7.10 -2.25
CA PHE A 192 -2.14 -5.76 -2.66
C PHE A 192 -3.27 -4.94 -3.27
N GLY A 193 -3.52 -3.79 -2.65
CA GLY A 193 -4.54 -2.83 -3.04
C GLY A 193 -5.97 -3.31 -2.78
N GLU A 194 -6.95 -2.50 -3.22
CA GLU A 194 -8.39 -2.70 -2.92
C GLU A 194 -8.86 -4.17 -2.94
N PHE A 195 -9.61 -4.56 -1.91
CA PHE A 195 -10.05 -5.93 -1.67
C PHE A 195 -11.48 -6.00 -1.12
N GLY A 196 -12.18 -7.09 -1.43
CA GLY A 196 -13.41 -7.53 -0.75
C GLY A 196 -13.11 -8.29 0.55
N LYS A 197 -14.10 -8.39 1.43
CA LYS A 197 -13.96 -9.06 2.75
C LYS A 197 -13.68 -10.55 2.61
N GLU A 198 -14.21 -11.13 1.55
CA GLU A 198 -14.14 -12.54 1.20
C GLU A 198 -12.68 -12.98 1.03
N TYR A 199 -11.82 -12.12 0.46
CA TYR A 199 -10.39 -12.42 0.34
C TYR A 199 -9.68 -12.47 1.70
N VAL A 200 -10.06 -11.57 2.62
CA VAL A 200 -9.51 -11.58 3.99
C VAL A 200 -9.97 -12.83 4.74
N TRP A 201 -11.24 -13.19 4.61
CA TRP A 201 -11.80 -14.40 5.21
C TRP A 201 -11.14 -15.67 4.66
N GLU A 202 -10.96 -15.78 3.35
CA GLU A 202 -10.27 -16.92 2.74
C GLU A 202 -8.83 -17.02 3.23
N ALA A 203 -8.09 -15.92 3.23
CA ALA A 203 -6.73 -15.88 3.78
C ALA A 203 -6.70 -16.26 5.27
N THR A 204 -7.66 -15.78 6.05
CA THR A 204 -7.84 -16.12 7.48
C THR A 204 -8.05 -17.61 7.65
N GLN A 205 -8.94 -18.22 6.88
CA GLN A 205 -9.20 -19.66 6.93
C GLN A 205 -7.95 -20.49 6.56
N ARG A 206 -7.19 -20.03 5.55
CA ARG A 206 -5.97 -20.72 5.10
C ARG A 206 -4.83 -20.64 6.13
N MET A 207 -4.73 -19.53 6.86
CA MET A 207 -3.69 -19.28 7.86
C MET A 207 -4.06 -19.72 9.28
N ASN A 208 -5.34 -20.02 9.54
CA ASN A 208 -5.83 -20.55 10.81
C ASN A 208 -5.63 -22.08 10.93
N LYS A 209 -4.38 -22.54 10.87
CA LYS A 209 -4.01 -23.97 10.97
C LYS A 209 -3.06 -24.22 12.13
#